data_AF-A0A528LYG8-F1
#
_entry.id   AF-A0A528LYG8-F1
#
_cell.length_a   1.000
_cell.length_b   1.000
_cell.length_c   1.000
_cell.angle_alpha   90.00
_cell.angle_beta   90.00
_cell.angle_gamma   90.00
#
_symmetry.space_group_name_H-M   'P 1'
#
loop_
_entity.id
_entity.type
_entity.pdbx_description
1 polymer ?
#
loop_
_entity_poly.entity_id
_entity_poly.type
_entity_poly.pdbx_seq_one_letter_code
_entity_poly.pdbx_strand_id
1 'polypeptide(L)'
;PVNTVFQDYALFPHMDVAENVGFGLSLRKLSGAEQARRVGEALDMVGLAEKLGARVFELSGGQRQRVALARAIVCEPRVLLLDEPLSALDAHLREQMQVELKRLQSRLGTTFVLVTHDQTEALSISDRIVVMNKGRIEQIAPPATLYDRPATKFVASFIGTMNLLQSRFVGRDGDRLRFAAGALPLEATSETGEAPGEGAVRTIGVRPEDLLATTEAATGTAPVRVSSIVFHGRTLRLHAELGQGIPVVIDAPRRAEGFQFSVGDVAHISLRRGANCPMLPG
;
A
#
# COMPACT_ATOMS: atom_id res chain seq x y z
N PRO A 1 8.13 28.38 1.73
CA PRO A 1 7.57 28.07 0.39
C PRO A 1 6.96 26.66 0.34
N VAL A 2 5.90 26.50 -0.46
CA VAL A 2 5.26 25.22 -0.81
C VAL A 2 5.54 24.97 -2.27
N ASN A 3 6.03 23.78 -2.62
CA ASN A 3 6.31 23.40 -4.00
C ASN A 3 5.56 22.12 -4.35
N THR A 4 5.11 22.02 -5.60
CA THR A 4 4.32 20.89 -6.11
C THR A 4 5.04 20.21 -7.26
N VAL A 5 5.03 18.88 -7.26
CA VAL A 5 5.40 18.04 -8.40
C VAL A 5 4.13 17.40 -8.94
N PHE A 6 3.82 17.68 -10.21
CA PHE A 6 2.65 17.15 -10.92
C PHE A 6 2.98 15.84 -11.63
N GLN A 7 1.93 15.07 -11.93
CA GLN A 7 1.99 13.78 -12.65
C GLN A 7 2.75 13.87 -13.98
N ASP A 8 2.51 14.91 -14.79
CA ASP A 8 3.18 15.10 -16.09
C ASP A 8 4.61 15.65 -15.98
N TYR A 9 5.12 15.80 -14.74
CA TYR A 9 6.40 16.42 -14.37
C TYR A 9 6.53 17.91 -14.73
N ALA A 10 5.72 18.41 -15.67
CA ALA A 10 5.66 19.78 -16.15
C ALA A 10 7.05 20.37 -16.46
N LEU A 11 7.95 19.58 -17.03
CA LEU A 11 9.28 20.03 -17.43
C LEU A 11 9.17 20.94 -18.65
N PHE A 12 10.01 21.98 -18.70
CA PHE A 12 10.08 22.88 -19.85
C PHE A 12 10.91 22.22 -20.96
N PRO A 13 10.31 21.82 -22.10
CA PRO A 13 10.98 21.00 -23.10
C PRO A 13 12.08 21.75 -23.87
N HIS A 14 12.02 23.08 -23.87
CA HIS A 14 13.00 23.96 -24.51
C HIS A 14 14.21 24.28 -23.62
N MET A 15 14.17 23.86 -22.35
CA MET A 15 15.24 24.06 -21.37
C MET A 15 16.04 22.75 -21.19
N ASP A 16 17.32 22.87 -20.88
CA ASP A 16 18.12 21.75 -20.38
C ASP A 16 17.78 21.43 -18.90
N VAL A 17 18.46 20.43 -18.33
CA VAL A 17 18.24 20.02 -16.95
C VAL A 17 18.60 21.12 -15.94
N ALA A 18 19.74 21.79 -16.12
CA ALA A 18 20.18 22.84 -15.22
C ALA A 18 19.22 24.04 -15.25
N GLU A 19 18.75 24.44 -16.43
CA GLU A 19 17.75 25.48 -16.65
C GLU A 19 16.40 25.12 -16.02
N ASN A 20 15.94 23.87 -16.21
CA ASN A 20 14.70 23.39 -15.60
C ASN A 20 14.76 23.48 -14.06
N VAL A 21 15.83 22.97 -13.46
CA VAL A 21 16.00 22.99 -12.00
C VAL A 21 16.19 24.42 -11.50
N GLY A 22 17.01 25.22 -12.17
CA GLY A 22 17.33 26.60 -11.78
C GLY A 22 16.19 27.61 -11.98
N PHE A 23 15.15 27.28 -12.74
CA PHE A 23 14.07 28.22 -13.11
C PHE A 23 13.45 28.94 -11.90
N GLY A 24 13.19 28.24 -10.78
CA GLY A 24 12.65 28.87 -9.58
C GLY A 24 13.62 29.82 -8.87
N LEU A 25 14.94 29.62 -9.04
CA LEU A 25 15.99 30.45 -8.45
C LEU A 25 16.21 31.74 -9.26
N SER A 26 16.05 31.70 -10.58
CA SER A 26 16.25 32.86 -11.44
C SER A 26 15.28 34.00 -11.09
N LEU A 27 14.06 33.65 -10.65
CA LEU A 27 13.04 34.58 -10.16
C LEU A 27 13.41 35.23 -8.81
N ARG A 28 14.36 34.66 -8.05
CA ARG A 28 14.80 35.14 -6.73
C ARG A 28 15.96 36.14 -6.78
N LYS A 29 16.38 36.60 -7.96
CA LYS A 29 17.49 37.57 -8.16
C LYS A 29 18.81 37.17 -7.47
N LEU A 30 19.07 35.87 -7.36
CA LEU A 30 20.35 35.34 -6.84
C LEU A 30 21.47 35.52 -7.87
N SER A 31 22.73 35.59 -7.41
CA SER A 31 23.89 35.61 -8.31
C SER A 31 23.99 34.31 -9.13
N GLY A 32 24.55 34.38 -10.33
CA GLY A 32 24.72 33.20 -11.19
C GLY A 32 25.53 32.07 -10.52
N ALA A 33 26.54 32.43 -9.74
CA ALA A 33 27.35 31.47 -8.98
C ALA A 33 26.52 30.73 -7.91
N GLU A 34 25.66 31.45 -7.19
CA GLU A 34 24.80 30.86 -6.17
C GLU A 34 23.70 29.98 -6.79
N GLN A 35 23.17 30.38 -7.95
CA GLN A 35 22.22 29.55 -8.71
C GLN A 35 22.88 28.24 -9.16
N ALA A 36 24.06 28.31 -9.77
CA ALA A 36 24.79 27.13 -10.23
C ALA A 36 25.11 26.18 -9.08
N ARG A 37 25.55 26.72 -7.92
CA ARG A 37 25.83 25.92 -6.72
C ARG A 37 24.59 25.14 -6.25
N ARG A 38 23.45 25.82 -6.08
CA ARG A 38 22.20 25.19 -5.61
C ARG A 38 21.63 24.19 -6.62
N VAL A 39 21.73 24.48 -7.92
CA VAL A 39 21.32 23.54 -8.97
C VAL A 39 22.17 22.27 -8.91
N GLY A 40 23.50 22.41 -8.77
CA GLY A 40 24.40 21.27 -8.60
C GLY A 40 24.06 20.43 -7.37
N GLU A 41 23.86 21.06 -6.22
CA GLU A 41 23.45 20.37 -4.98
C GLU A 41 22.10 19.64 -5.12
N ALA A 42 21.11 20.27 -5.76
CA ALA A 42 19.81 19.66 -5.99
C ALA A 42 19.89 18.45 -6.94
N LEU A 43 20.73 18.53 -7.99
CA LEU A 43 20.94 17.43 -8.92
C LEU A 43 21.74 16.29 -8.30
N ASP A 44 22.72 16.59 -7.45
CA ASP A 44 23.46 15.58 -6.69
C ASP A 44 22.53 14.79 -5.76
N MET A 45 21.61 15.48 -5.06
CA MET A 45 20.62 14.84 -4.19
C MET A 45 19.73 13.81 -4.90
N VAL A 46 19.45 14.01 -6.19
CA VAL A 46 18.65 13.07 -7.01
C VAL A 46 19.49 12.16 -7.91
N GLY A 47 20.82 12.21 -7.79
CA GLY A 47 21.76 11.38 -8.57
C GLY A 47 21.81 11.73 -10.06
N LEU A 48 21.69 13.02 -10.40
CA LEU A 48 21.74 13.54 -11.78
C LEU A 48 22.82 14.61 -11.99
N ALA A 49 23.85 14.65 -11.14
CA ALA A 49 24.94 15.64 -11.24
C ALA A 49 25.60 15.70 -12.63
N GLU A 50 25.74 14.57 -13.32
CA GLU A 50 26.37 14.48 -14.65
C GLU A 50 25.44 14.88 -15.81
N LYS A 51 24.16 15.18 -15.54
CA LYS A 51 23.13 15.42 -16.57
C LYS A 51 22.74 16.88 -16.73
N LEU A 52 23.51 17.82 -16.17
CA LEU A 52 23.24 19.27 -16.19
C LEU A 52 22.85 19.81 -17.59
N GLY A 53 23.60 19.46 -18.64
CA GLY A 53 23.37 19.95 -20.00
C GLY A 53 22.45 19.07 -20.87
N ALA A 54 21.91 17.98 -20.32
CA ALA A 54 21.04 17.09 -21.08
C ALA A 54 19.70 17.77 -21.39
N ARG A 55 19.12 17.46 -22.55
CA ARG A 55 17.77 17.92 -22.91
C ARG A 55 16.71 16.98 -22.36
N VAL A 56 15.52 17.49 -22.07
CA VAL A 56 14.41 16.72 -21.47
C VAL A 56 14.05 15.47 -22.27
N PHE A 57 14.13 15.53 -23.61
CA PHE A 57 13.84 14.40 -24.49
C PHE A 57 14.91 13.30 -24.48
N GLU A 58 16.12 13.59 -23.99
CA GLU A 58 17.22 12.62 -23.85
C GLU A 58 17.12 11.81 -22.55
N LEU A 59 16.20 12.20 -21.66
CA LEU A 59 16.03 11.60 -20.34
C LEU A 59 15.02 10.45 -20.37
N SER A 60 15.31 9.38 -19.63
CA SER A 60 14.33 8.34 -19.30
C SER A 60 13.19 8.90 -18.44
N GLY A 61 12.08 8.15 -18.31
CA GLY A 61 10.94 8.56 -17.48
C GLY A 61 11.33 8.87 -16.02
N GLY A 62 12.13 8.01 -15.40
CA GLY A 62 12.61 8.20 -14.03
C GLY A 62 13.63 9.34 -13.90
N GLN A 63 14.43 9.58 -14.93
CA GLN A 63 15.30 10.76 -14.97
C GLN A 63 14.48 12.05 -15.06
N ARG A 64 13.44 12.12 -15.90
CA ARG A 64 12.53 13.27 -15.95
C ARG A 64 11.87 13.53 -14.60
N GLN A 65 11.40 12.48 -13.92
CA GLN A 65 10.84 12.61 -12.58
C GLN A 65 11.86 13.18 -11.59
N ARG A 66 13.10 12.66 -11.58
CA ARG A 66 14.19 13.17 -10.74
C ARG A 66 14.52 14.63 -11.01
N VAL A 67 14.46 15.08 -12.27
CA VAL A 67 14.61 16.50 -12.62
C VAL A 67 13.46 17.34 -12.06
N ALA A 68 12.22 16.88 -12.15
CA ALA A 68 11.08 17.58 -11.57
C ALA A 68 11.17 17.68 -10.04
N LEU A 69 11.65 16.62 -9.39
CA LEU A 69 11.93 16.58 -7.98
C LEU A 69 13.06 17.54 -7.59
N ALA A 70 14.19 17.53 -8.32
CA ALA A 70 15.29 18.47 -8.14
C ALA A 70 14.81 19.92 -8.26
N ARG A 71 13.99 20.22 -9.27
CA ARG A 71 13.36 21.54 -9.45
C ARG A 71 12.48 21.94 -8.28
N ALA A 72 11.78 20.99 -7.68
CA ALA A 72 10.93 21.26 -6.53
C ALA A 72 11.74 21.46 -5.23
N ILE A 73 12.87 20.77 -5.05
CA ILE A 73 13.68 20.86 -3.82
C ILE A 73 14.72 21.99 -3.83
N VAL A 74 15.17 22.44 -5.01
CA VAL A 74 16.21 23.49 -5.18
C VAL A 74 15.89 24.79 -4.44
N CYS A 75 14.60 25.07 -4.25
CA CYS A 75 14.09 26.26 -3.59
C CYS A 75 13.95 26.10 -2.07
N GLU A 76 14.39 24.96 -1.52
CA GLU A 76 14.31 24.55 -0.11
C GLU A 76 12.89 24.73 0.46
N PRO A 77 11.89 24.00 -0.09
CA PRO A 77 10.51 24.13 0.36
C PRO A 77 10.35 23.57 1.77
N ARG A 78 9.46 24.17 2.57
CA ARG A 78 9.07 23.61 3.87
C ARG A 78 8.13 22.41 3.70
N VAL A 79 7.34 22.42 2.63
CA VAL A 79 6.37 21.39 2.27
C VAL A 79 6.50 21.07 0.80
N LEU A 80 6.63 19.78 0.49
CA LEU A 80 6.63 19.24 -0.86
C LEU A 80 5.34 18.46 -1.10
N LEU A 81 4.57 18.89 -2.09
CA LEU A 81 3.35 18.24 -2.54
C LEU A 81 3.68 17.40 -3.77
N LEU A 82 3.32 16.12 -3.76
CA LEU A 82 3.57 15.17 -4.84
C LEU A 82 2.23 14.60 -5.29
N ASP A 83 1.82 14.91 -6.52
CA ASP A 83 0.54 14.46 -7.09
C ASP A 83 0.78 13.34 -8.10
N GLU A 84 0.46 12.11 -7.71
CA GLU A 84 0.71 10.87 -8.44
C GLU A 84 2.10 10.80 -9.12
N PRO A 85 3.20 11.06 -8.41
CA PRO A 85 4.52 11.27 -9.01
C PRO A 85 5.09 10.02 -9.68
N LEU A 86 4.51 8.84 -9.46
CA LEU A 86 5.01 7.54 -9.87
C LEU A 86 4.09 6.79 -10.86
N SER A 87 2.91 7.34 -11.16
CA SER A 87 1.88 6.63 -11.94
C SER A 87 2.28 6.41 -13.40
N ALA A 88 3.10 7.30 -13.98
CA ALA A 88 3.57 7.22 -15.36
C ALA A 88 4.79 6.31 -15.57
N LEU A 89 5.29 5.63 -14.51
CA LEU A 89 6.47 4.77 -14.59
C LEU A 89 6.08 3.29 -14.72
N ASP A 90 6.94 2.50 -15.35
CA ASP A 90 6.82 1.04 -15.34
C ASP A 90 7.09 0.46 -13.94
N ALA A 91 6.68 -0.79 -13.72
CA ALA A 91 6.72 -1.41 -12.39
C ALA A 91 8.14 -1.47 -11.78
N HIS A 92 9.17 -1.77 -12.58
CA HIS A 92 10.54 -1.91 -12.07
C HIS A 92 11.11 -0.55 -11.67
N LEU A 93 10.94 0.46 -12.54
CA LEU A 93 11.41 1.80 -12.26
C LEU A 93 10.63 2.45 -11.11
N ARG A 94 9.33 2.16 -11.00
CA ARG A 94 8.49 2.59 -9.89
C ARG A 94 9.05 2.11 -8.55
N GLU A 95 9.30 0.81 -8.40
CA GLU A 95 9.85 0.24 -7.15
C GLU A 95 11.18 0.91 -6.77
N GLN A 96 12.08 1.08 -7.73
CA GLN A 96 13.34 1.80 -7.51
C GLN A 96 13.09 3.25 -7.02
N MET A 97 12.17 3.96 -7.67
CA MET A 97 11.87 5.35 -7.33
C MET A 97 11.16 5.51 -5.99
N GLN A 98 10.37 4.52 -5.53
CA GLN A 98 9.78 4.52 -4.19
C GLN A 98 10.87 4.54 -3.10
N VAL A 99 11.92 3.72 -3.26
CA VAL A 99 13.05 3.67 -2.33
C VAL A 99 13.80 5.00 -2.33
N GLU A 100 14.05 5.58 -3.51
CA GLU A 100 14.74 6.85 -3.64
C GLU A 100 13.94 8.03 -3.05
N LEU A 101 12.62 8.06 -3.25
CA LEU A 101 11.76 9.08 -2.64
C LEU A 101 11.78 9.01 -1.10
N LYS A 102 11.74 7.81 -0.53
CA LYS A 102 11.84 7.61 0.92
C LYS A 102 13.19 8.08 1.47
N ARG A 103 14.29 7.73 0.78
CA ARG A 103 15.64 8.22 1.13
C ARG A 103 15.73 9.74 1.06
N LEU A 104 15.19 10.35 0.00
CA LEU A 104 15.21 11.79 -0.17
C LEU A 104 14.40 12.49 0.93
N GLN A 105 13.20 11.99 1.25
CA GLN A 105 12.38 12.51 2.35
C GLN A 105 13.14 12.47 3.68
N SER A 106 13.80 11.34 3.99
CA SER A 106 14.59 11.19 5.21
C SER A 106 15.82 12.11 5.25
N ARG A 107 16.47 12.36 4.10
CA ARG A 107 17.62 13.27 4.00
C ARG A 107 17.23 14.75 4.11
N LEU A 108 16.11 15.16 3.51
CA LEU A 108 15.67 16.55 3.50
C LEU A 108 15.01 16.97 4.83
N GLY A 109 14.34 16.05 5.52
CA GLY A 109 13.63 16.36 6.76
C GLY A 109 12.46 17.34 6.58
N THR A 110 11.99 17.55 5.35
CA THR A 110 10.86 18.43 5.03
C THR A 110 9.56 17.66 4.99
N THR A 111 8.42 18.35 5.11
CA THR A 111 7.11 17.69 5.09
C THR A 111 6.75 17.26 3.66
N PHE A 112 6.50 15.97 3.45
CA PHE A 112 6.04 15.42 2.18
C PHE A 112 4.55 15.09 2.27
N VAL A 113 3.77 15.55 1.29
CA VAL A 113 2.38 15.12 1.10
C VAL A 113 2.30 14.44 -0.26
N LEU A 114 2.10 13.14 -0.25
CA LEU A 114 1.99 12.30 -1.44
C LEU A 114 0.53 11.92 -1.66
N VAL A 115 0.02 12.18 -2.86
CA VAL A 115 -1.26 11.69 -3.35
C VAL A 115 -0.99 10.57 -4.34
N THR A 116 -1.64 9.42 -4.14
CA THR A 116 -1.51 8.25 -5.02
C THR A 116 -2.79 7.41 -4.96
N HIS A 117 -3.09 6.72 -6.06
CA HIS A 117 -4.10 5.66 -6.10
C HIS A 117 -3.49 4.27 -5.88
N ASP A 118 -2.16 4.14 -5.85
CA ASP A 118 -1.46 2.88 -5.63
C ASP A 118 -1.28 2.62 -4.12
N GLN A 119 -1.86 1.52 -3.66
CA GLN A 119 -1.82 1.12 -2.25
C GLN A 119 -0.41 0.73 -1.80
N THR A 120 0.37 0.11 -2.68
CA THR A 120 1.73 -0.34 -2.39
C THR A 120 2.64 0.87 -2.17
N GLU A 121 2.49 1.91 -2.98
CA GLU A 121 3.18 3.19 -2.79
C GLU A 121 2.84 3.82 -1.44
N ALA A 122 1.54 3.93 -1.14
CA ALA A 122 1.07 4.52 0.11
C ALA A 122 1.64 3.78 1.33
N LEU A 123 1.58 2.45 1.34
CA LEU A 123 2.04 1.60 2.44
C LEU A 123 3.57 1.60 2.61
N SER A 124 4.33 1.76 1.52
CA SER A 124 5.79 1.59 1.56
C SER A 124 6.56 2.87 1.92
N ILE A 125 6.05 4.02 1.47
CA ILE A 125 6.76 5.31 1.61
C ILE A 125 6.26 6.12 2.80
N SER A 126 4.98 6.01 3.16
CA SER A 126 4.33 6.97 4.07
C SER A 126 4.51 6.61 5.53
N ASP A 127 4.78 7.62 6.36
CA ASP A 127 4.74 7.49 7.83
C ASP A 127 3.29 7.39 8.34
N ARG A 128 2.38 8.12 7.69
CA ARG A 128 0.94 8.15 7.95
C ARG A 128 0.19 8.24 6.64
N ILE A 129 -0.93 7.55 6.53
CA ILE A 129 -1.78 7.56 5.34
C ILE A 129 -3.16 8.09 5.74
N VAL A 130 -3.72 8.93 4.86
CA VAL A 130 -5.08 9.44 4.96
C VAL A 130 -5.91 8.73 3.90
N VAL A 131 -6.79 7.83 4.32
CA VAL A 131 -7.72 7.17 3.39
C VAL A 131 -8.97 8.03 3.26
N MET A 132 -9.30 8.38 2.02
CA MET A 132 -10.46 9.20 1.70
C MET A 132 -11.47 8.45 0.85
N ASN A 133 -12.76 8.70 1.09
CA ASN A 133 -13.88 8.16 0.33
C ASN A 133 -14.94 9.24 0.15
N LYS A 134 -15.34 9.52 -1.10
CA LYS A 134 -16.36 10.54 -1.43
C LYS A 134 -16.12 11.89 -0.74
N GLY A 135 -14.86 12.33 -0.70
CA GLY A 135 -14.46 13.60 -0.08
C GLY A 135 -14.44 13.61 1.45
N ARG A 136 -14.63 12.47 2.11
CA ARG A 136 -14.53 12.32 3.57
C ARG A 136 -13.32 11.48 3.94
N ILE A 137 -12.71 11.78 5.09
CA ILE A 137 -11.64 10.98 5.67
C ILE A 137 -12.29 9.78 6.36
N GLU A 138 -11.95 8.57 5.91
CA GLU A 138 -12.39 7.31 6.51
C GLU A 138 -11.49 6.91 7.67
N GLN A 139 -10.17 7.03 7.49
CA GLN A 139 -9.20 6.69 8.52
C GLN A 139 -7.88 7.42 8.28
N ILE A 140 -7.21 7.81 9.37
CA ILE A 140 -5.84 8.33 9.36
C ILE A 140 -5.02 7.49 10.32
N ALA A 141 -4.05 6.75 9.79
CA ALA A 141 -3.25 5.86 10.61
C ALA A 141 -1.90 5.52 9.93
N PRO A 142 -0.92 5.00 10.69
CA PRO A 142 0.27 4.39 10.11
C PRO A 142 -0.08 3.20 9.21
N PRO A 143 0.79 2.84 8.24
CA PRO A 143 0.55 1.74 7.30
C PRO A 143 0.12 0.42 7.97
N ALA A 144 0.85 -0.01 9.00
CA ALA A 144 0.56 -1.26 9.71
C ALA A 144 -0.82 -1.24 10.37
N THR A 145 -1.21 -0.12 10.99
CA THR A 145 -2.53 0.00 11.61
C THR A 145 -3.66 0.01 10.58
N LEU A 146 -3.48 0.64 9.42
CA LEU A 146 -4.49 0.57 8.34
C LEU A 146 -4.63 -0.84 7.79
N TYR A 147 -3.54 -1.58 7.72
CA TYR A 147 -3.53 -2.96 7.23
C TYR A 147 -4.16 -3.92 8.24
N ASP A 148 -3.76 -3.84 9.51
CA ASP A 148 -4.14 -4.80 10.55
C ASP A 148 -5.47 -4.44 11.24
N ARG A 149 -5.80 -3.15 11.30
CA ARG A 149 -6.95 -2.60 12.04
C ARG A 149 -7.68 -1.52 11.23
N PRO A 150 -8.30 -1.90 10.09
CA PRO A 150 -9.17 -1.00 9.35
C PRO A 150 -10.40 -0.60 10.18
N ALA A 151 -10.67 0.70 10.26
CA ALA A 151 -11.76 1.27 11.06
C ALA A 151 -13.14 1.12 10.38
N THR A 152 -13.17 0.98 9.06
CA THR A 152 -14.41 0.84 8.28
C THR A 152 -14.31 -0.29 7.27
N LYS A 153 -15.45 -0.83 6.84
CA LYS A 153 -15.53 -1.84 5.76
C LYS A 153 -14.88 -1.32 4.47
N PHE A 154 -15.01 -0.02 4.20
CA PHE A 154 -14.36 0.60 3.05
C PHE A 154 -12.84 0.47 3.16
N VAL A 155 -12.23 0.90 4.27
CA VAL A 155 -10.77 0.80 4.46
C VAL A 155 -10.31 -0.65 4.39
N ALA A 156 -11.05 -1.58 5.00
CA ALA A 156 -10.77 -3.01 4.96
C ALA A 156 -10.75 -3.58 3.53
N SER A 157 -11.67 -3.13 2.68
CA SER A 157 -11.74 -3.51 1.27
C SER A 157 -10.78 -2.74 0.35
N PHE A 158 -10.33 -1.55 0.79
CA PHE A 158 -9.52 -0.64 0.00
C PHE A 158 -8.02 -0.86 0.22
N ILE A 159 -7.58 -1.20 1.43
CA ILE A 159 -6.16 -1.44 1.74
C ILE A 159 -5.88 -2.94 1.69
N GLY A 160 -5.22 -3.38 0.62
CA GLY A 160 -4.93 -4.79 0.37
C GLY A 160 -6.18 -5.62 0.06
N THR A 161 -6.01 -6.94 0.04
CA THR A 161 -7.14 -7.87 -0.07
C THR A 161 -7.55 -8.32 1.33
N MET A 162 -8.86 -8.40 1.61
CA MET A 162 -9.40 -8.88 2.88
C MET A 162 -10.71 -9.64 2.63
N ASN A 163 -10.86 -10.79 3.27
CA ASN A 163 -12.11 -11.52 3.32
C ASN A 163 -13.03 -10.86 4.34
N LEU A 164 -14.23 -10.44 3.91
CA LEU A 164 -15.24 -9.86 4.79
C LEU A 164 -16.32 -10.91 5.08
N LEU A 165 -16.18 -11.62 6.20
CA LEU A 165 -17.00 -12.79 6.50
C LEU A 165 -18.11 -12.46 7.50
N GLN A 166 -19.37 -12.67 7.10
CA GLN A 166 -20.51 -12.62 8.02
C GLN A 166 -20.43 -13.80 8.97
N SER A 167 -20.17 -13.51 10.24
CA SER A 167 -19.82 -14.52 11.22
C SER A 167 -20.69 -14.38 12.46
N ARG A 168 -21.21 -15.51 12.93
CA ARG A 168 -22.02 -15.58 14.14
C ARG A 168 -21.11 -15.59 15.36
N PHE A 169 -21.40 -14.75 16.36
CA PHE A 169 -20.72 -14.78 17.64
C PHE A 169 -21.07 -16.07 18.40
N VAL A 170 -20.04 -16.82 18.81
CA VAL A 170 -20.20 -18.12 19.49
C VAL A 170 -19.65 -18.12 20.92
N GLY A 171 -19.10 -16.99 21.39
CA GLY A 171 -18.62 -16.83 22.75
C GLY A 171 -17.24 -16.18 22.81
N ARG A 172 -16.60 -16.29 23.97
CA ARG A 172 -15.31 -15.67 24.25
C ARG A 172 -14.36 -16.70 24.84
N ASP A 173 -13.07 -16.56 24.56
CA ASP A 173 -11.99 -17.28 25.22
C ASP A 173 -10.91 -16.29 25.64
N GLY A 174 -10.81 -16.06 26.95
CA GLY A 174 -9.96 -14.99 27.50
C GLY A 174 -10.34 -13.63 26.93
N ASP A 175 -9.39 -12.98 26.26
CA ASP A 175 -9.56 -11.67 25.63
C ASP A 175 -10.13 -11.75 24.20
N ARG A 176 -10.08 -12.93 23.56
CA ARG A 176 -10.49 -13.14 22.17
C ARG A 176 -11.97 -13.48 22.03
N LEU A 177 -12.61 -12.86 21.06
CA LEU A 177 -13.99 -13.15 20.67
C LEU A 177 -13.98 -14.28 19.63
N ARG A 178 -14.82 -15.30 19.84
CA ARG A 178 -14.96 -16.43 18.92
C ARG A 178 -16.17 -16.23 18.03
N PHE A 179 -15.98 -16.49 16.75
CA PHE A 179 -17.00 -16.40 15.72
C PHE A 179 -17.01 -17.66 14.85
N ALA A 180 -18.13 -17.89 14.16
CA ALA A 180 -18.25 -18.92 13.14
C ALA A 180 -18.75 -18.31 11.82
N ALA A 181 -17.92 -18.36 10.79
CA ALA A 181 -18.29 -18.06 9.41
C ALA A 181 -18.70 -19.37 8.73
N GLY A 182 -19.99 -19.72 8.77
CA GLY A 182 -20.41 -21.07 8.39
C GLY A 182 -19.72 -22.12 9.28
N ALA A 183 -18.96 -23.03 8.68
CA ALA A 183 -18.18 -24.05 9.40
C ALA A 183 -16.78 -23.57 9.85
N LEU A 184 -16.32 -22.39 9.39
CA LEU A 184 -14.99 -21.87 9.72
C LEU A 184 -14.99 -21.17 11.08
N PRO A 185 -14.29 -21.71 12.10
CA PRO A 185 -14.08 -20.98 13.34
C PRO A 185 -13.11 -19.81 13.10
N LEU A 186 -13.43 -18.67 13.69
CA LEU A 186 -12.64 -17.45 13.64
C LEU A 186 -12.43 -16.89 15.04
N GLU A 187 -11.31 -16.22 15.22
CA GLU A 187 -11.01 -15.44 16.41
C GLU A 187 -10.80 -13.98 16.00
N ALA A 188 -11.42 -13.07 16.73
CA ALA A 188 -11.31 -11.64 16.49
C ALA A 188 -11.02 -10.88 17.78
N THR A 189 -10.46 -9.69 17.62
CA THR A 189 -10.28 -8.73 18.71
C THR A 189 -11.35 -7.63 18.60
N SER A 190 -11.80 -7.12 19.75
CA SER A 190 -12.70 -5.96 19.83
C SER A 190 -11.91 -4.77 20.37
N GLU A 191 -11.85 -3.67 19.61
CA GLU A 191 -11.17 -2.45 20.06
C GLU A 191 -11.91 -1.78 21.22
N THR A 192 -13.24 -1.91 21.30
CA THR A 192 -14.04 -1.37 22.40
C THR A 192 -14.09 -2.30 23.61
N GLY A 193 -13.62 -3.54 23.46
CA GLY A 193 -13.72 -4.59 24.48
C GLY A 193 -15.14 -5.15 24.66
N GLU A 194 -16.15 -4.59 23.97
CA GLU A 194 -17.52 -5.06 24.03
C GLU A 194 -17.68 -6.35 23.22
N ALA A 195 -18.31 -7.34 23.85
CA ALA A 195 -18.72 -8.57 23.18
C ALA A 195 -20.11 -8.39 22.58
N PRO A 196 -20.36 -8.85 21.34
CA PRO A 196 -21.72 -8.93 20.81
C PRO A 196 -22.62 -9.81 21.68
N GLY A 197 -23.93 -9.60 21.57
CA GLY A 197 -24.90 -10.54 22.14
C GLY A 197 -24.74 -11.94 21.53
N GLU A 198 -25.12 -12.97 22.28
CA GLU A 198 -25.05 -14.36 21.82
C GLU A 198 -25.80 -14.55 20.49
N GLY A 199 -25.18 -15.23 19.54
CA GLY A 199 -25.76 -15.45 18.21
C GLY A 199 -25.77 -14.23 17.29
N ALA A 200 -25.30 -13.06 17.75
CA ALA A 200 -25.23 -11.87 16.90
C ALA A 200 -24.31 -12.10 15.70
N VAL A 201 -24.71 -11.61 14.53
CA VAL A 201 -23.89 -11.66 13.32
C VAL A 201 -23.08 -10.37 13.22
N ARG A 202 -21.79 -10.51 12.91
CA ARG A 202 -20.84 -9.40 12.69
C ARG A 202 -20.00 -9.68 11.45
N THR A 203 -19.44 -8.63 10.87
CA THR A 203 -18.48 -8.77 9.77
C THR A 203 -17.08 -8.88 10.36
N ILE A 204 -16.42 -10.01 10.13
CA ILE A 204 -15.04 -10.25 10.55
C ILE A 204 -14.13 -10.14 9.32
N GLY A 205 -13.13 -9.27 9.41
CA GLY A 205 -12.10 -9.14 8.39
C GLY A 205 -11.01 -10.19 8.58
N VAL A 206 -10.70 -10.97 7.55
CA VAL A 206 -9.63 -11.98 7.58
C VAL A 206 -8.70 -11.75 6.40
N ARG A 207 -7.42 -11.49 6.64
CA ARG A 207 -6.44 -11.35 5.57
C ARG A 207 -6.22 -12.68 4.86
N PRO A 208 -6.07 -12.73 3.52
CA PRO A 208 -5.83 -13.97 2.79
C PRO A 208 -4.64 -14.76 3.33
N GLU A 209 -3.57 -14.07 3.73
CA GLU A 209 -2.36 -14.67 4.28
C GLU A 209 -2.51 -15.17 5.72
N ASP A 210 -3.60 -14.82 6.42
CA ASP A 210 -3.96 -15.36 7.74
C ASP A 210 -4.75 -16.67 7.63
N LEU A 211 -5.18 -17.05 6.44
CA LEU A 211 -5.79 -18.36 6.20
C LEU A 211 -4.73 -19.37 5.79
N LEU A 212 -4.82 -20.56 6.38
CA LEU A 212 -4.03 -21.73 6.00
C LEU A 212 -4.93 -22.68 5.22
N ALA A 213 -4.40 -23.29 4.15
CA ALA A 213 -5.10 -24.30 3.37
C ALA A 213 -4.32 -25.63 3.42
N THR A 214 -5.01 -26.71 3.76
CA THR A 214 -4.49 -28.09 3.79
C THR A 214 -5.36 -29.01 2.94
N THR A 215 -4.81 -30.12 2.48
CA THR A 215 -5.57 -31.15 1.76
C THR A 215 -6.43 -31.97 2.71
N GLU A 216 -5.92 -32.25 3.91
CA GLU A 216 -6.58 -33.07 4.92
C GLU A 216 -7.47 -32.25 5.85
N ALA A 217 -8.58 -32.86 6.26
CA ALA A 217 -9.47 -32.32 7.27
C ALA A 217 -8.85 -32.47 8.66
N ALA A 218 -8.91 -31.41 9.46
CA ALA A 218 -8.49 -31.43 10.86
C ALA A 218 -9.51 -30.69 11.73
N THR A 219 -9.39 -30.88 13.05
CA THR A 219 -10.21 -30.14 14.01
C THR A 219 -9.97 -28.64 13.85
N GLY A 220 -11.05 -27.86 13.73
CA GLY A 220 -10.97 -26.41 13.52
C GLY A 220 -10.76 -25.98 12.07
N THR A 221 -10.81 -26.91 11.11
CA THR A 221 -10.80 -26.59 9.68
C THR A 221 -12.22 -26.58 9.09
N ALA A 222 -12.39 -25.88 7.97
CA ALA A 222 -13.62 -25.87 7.19
C ALA A 222 -13.36 -26.19 5.72
N PRO A 223 -14.19 -27.01 5.07
CA PRO A 223 -14.02 -27.36 3.68
C PRO A 223 -14.37 -26.18 2.76
N VAL A 224 -13.54 -25.94 1.76
CA VAL A 224 -13.76 -24.97 0.69
C VAL A 224 -13.49 -25.61 -0.66
N ARG A 225 -14.24 -25.20 -1.68
CA ARG A 225 -14.00 -25.63 -3.06
C ARG A 225 -13.14 -24.60 -3.78
N VAL A 226 -11.99 -25.01 -4.31
CA VAL A 226 -11.09 -24.12 -5.07
C VAL A 226 -11.71 -23.83 -6.43
N SER A 227 -11.95 -22.56 -6.74
CA SER A 227 -12.52 -22.11 -8.02
C SER A 227 -11.47 -21.54 -8.96
N SER A 228 -10.41 -20.93 -8.44
CA SER A 228 -9.27 -20.50 -9.26
C SER A 228 -7.99 -20.39 -8.43
N ILE A 229 -6.83 -20.46 -9.12
CA ILE A 229 -5.51 -20.30 -8.52
C ILE A 229 -4.73 -19.29 -9.35
N VAL A 230 -4.28 -18.21 -8.73
CA VAL A 230 -3.53 -17.12 -9.37
C VAL A 230 -2.11 -17.08 -8.84
N PHE A 231 -1.16 -16.94 -9.75
CA PHE A 231 0.27 -16.91 -9.44
C PHE A 231 0.76 -15.48 -9.19
N HIS A 232 1.26 -15.20 -7.97
CA HIS A 232 1.84 -13.92 -7.58
C HIS A 232 3.33 -14.06 -7.21
N GLY A 233 4.09 -14.77 -8.04
CA GLY A 233 5.55 -14.92 -7.87
C GLY A 233 5.92 -15.84 -6.72
N ARG A 234 5.98 -15.28 -5.50
CA ARG A 234 6.34 -15.98 -4.27
C ARG A 234 5.13 -16.60 -3.57
N THR A 235 3.94 -16.09 -3.84
CA THR A 235 2.67 -16.57 -3.29
C THR A 235 1.76 -17.09 -4.38
N LEU A 236 0.85 -17.98 -3.98
CA LEU A 236 -0.29 -18.45 -4.75
C LEU A 236 -1.54 -17.94 -4.07
N ARG A 237 -2.43 -17.32 -4.84
CA ARG A 237 -3.71 -16.85 -4.37
C ARG A 237 -4.79 -17.82 -4.82
N LEU A 238 -5.48 -18.43 -3.87
CA LEU A 238 -6.60 -19.33 -4.15
C LEU A 238 -7.88 -18.53 -3.97
N HIS A 239 -8.73 -18.56 -4.98
CA HIS A 239 -10.12 -18.20 -4.82
C HIS A 239 -10.89 -19.49 -4.57
N ALA A 240 -11.69 -19.48 -3.52
CA ALA A 240 -12.44 -20.65 -3.08
C ALA A 240 -13.82 -20.25 -2.54
N GLU A 241 -14.70 -21.24 -2.41
CA GLU A 241 -16.04 -21.07 -1.87
C GLU A 241 -16.21 -21.91 -0.60
N LEU A 242 -16.62 -21.26 0.49
CA LEU A 242 -16.92 -21.86 1.77
C LEU A 242 -18.42 -22.14 1.90
N GLY A 243 -18.78 -23.39 2.19
CA GLY A 243 -20.17 -23.80 2.41
C GLY A 243 -21.09 -23.46 1.25
N GLN A 244 -22.13 -22.66 1.51
CA GLN A 244 -23.17 -22.25 0.55
C GLN A 244 -22.70 -21.06 -0.34
N GLY A 245 -21.48 -21.13 -0.90
CA GLY A 245 -20.98 -20.14 -1.86
C GLY A 245 -20.39 -18.86 -1.27
N ILE A 246 -19.93 -18.86 -0.02
CA ILE A 246 -19.25 -17.70 0.57
C ILE A 246 -17.86 -17.58 -0.07
N PRO A 247 -17.54 -16.51 -0.81
CA PRO A 247 -16.23 -16.38 -1.45
C PRO A 247 -15.15 -16.13 -0.40
N VAL A 248 -14.04 -16.86 -0.52
CA VAL A 248 -12.86 -16.74 0.34
C VAL A 248 -11.62 -16.73 -0.54
N VAL A 249 -10.68 -15.85 -0.22
CA VAL A 249 -9.38 -15.72 -0.84
C VAL A 249 -8.31 -16.12 0.16
N ILE A 250 -7.39 -16.98 -0.23
CA ILE A 250 -6.30 -17.48 0.62
C ILE A 250 -4.97 -17.22 -0.10
N ASP A 251 -3.98 -16.66 0.61
CA ASP A 251 -2.62 -16.50 0.10
C ASP A 251 -1.70 -17.53 0.75
N ALA A 252 -1.18 -18.45 -0.07
CA ALA A 252 -0.29 -19.52 0.36
C ALA A 252 1.12 -19.35 -0.24
N PRO A 253 2.19 -19.77 0.47
CA PRO A 253 3.53 -19.78 -0.11
C PRO A 253 3.61 -20.77 -1.27
N ARG A 254 4.24 -20.37 -2.38
CA ARG A 254 4.36 -21.23 -3.58
C ARG A 254 5.05 -22.57 -3.30
N ARG A 255 6.04 -22.59 -2.39
CA ARG A 255 6.84 -23.78 -2.04
C ARG A 255 6.50 -24.33 -0.65
N ALA A 256 5.28 -24.11 -0.16
CA ALA A 256 4.85 -24.77 1.06
C ALA A 256 4.80 -26.28 0.84
N GLU A 257 5.42 -27.06 1.74
CA GLU A 257 5.26 -28.51 1.78
C GLU A 257 3.77 -28.84 1.88
N GLY A 258 3.28 -29.76 1.04
CA GLY A 258 1.87 -30.15 0.99
C GLY A 258 0.95 -29.24 0.17
N PHE A 259 1.46 -28.19 -0.48
CA PHE A 259 0.63 -27.37 -1.37
C PHE A 259 0.46 -28.03 -2.75
N GLN A 260 -0.62 -28.79 -2.92
CA GLN A 260 -0.98 -29.51 -4.15
C GLN A 260 -2.46 -29.30 -4.51
N PHE A 261 -2.89 -28.04 -4.64
CA PHE A 261 -4.28 -27.76 -5.02
C PHE A 261 -4.41 -27.52 -6.51
N SER A 262 -5.48 -28.07 -7.08
CA SER A 262 -5.97 -27.83 -8.43
C SER A 262 -7.37 -27.19 -8.37
N VAL A 263 -7.77 -26.55 -9.47
CA VAL A 263 -9.14 -26.03 -9.58
C VAL A 263 -10.13 -27.18 -9.51
N GLY A 264 -11.16 -27.03 -8.67
CA GLY A 264 -12.17 -28.05 -8.39
C GLY A 264 -11.94 -28.84 -7.10
N ASP A 265 -10.71 -28.85 -6.57
CA ASP A 265 -10.36 -29.57 -5.35
C ASP A 265 -11.09 -29.02 -4.13
N VAL A 266 -11.28 -29.90 -3.15
CA VAL A 266 -11.73 -29.51 -1.81
C VAL A 266 -10.50 -29.31 -0.94
N ALA A 267 -10.26 -28.07 -0.54
CA ALA A 267 -9.26 -27.72 0.45
C ALA A 267 -9.92 -27.58 1.83
N HIS A 268 -9.14 -27.74 2.90
CA HIS A 268 -9.56 -27.50 4.26
C HIS A 268 -8.83 -26.26 4.78
N ILE A 269 -9.59 -25.21 5.13
CA ILE A 269 -9.01 -23.96 5.61
C ILE A 269 -9.14 -23.79 7.10
N SER A 270 -8.16 -23.13 7.71
CA SER A 270 -8.17 -22.72 9.11
C SER A 270 -7.58 -21.34 9.28
N LEU A 271 -7.91 -20.69 10.39
CA LEU A 271 -7.27 -19.43 10.77
C LEU A 271 -5.89 -19.70 11.36
N ARG A 272 -4.87 -18.97 10.90
CA ARG A 272 -3.53 -19.02 11.48
C ARG A 272 -3.60 -18.58 12.94
N ARG A 273 -2.94 -19.35 13.81
CA ARG A 273 -2.87 -19.04 15.24
C ARG A 273 -2.27 -17.64 15.45
N GLY A 274 -2.96 -16.82 16.23
CA GLY A 274 -2.52 -15.46 16.54
C GLY A 274 -2.90 -14.41 15.50
N ALA A 275 -3.57 -14.79 14.39
CA ALA A 275 -4.11 -13.85 13.42
C ALA A 275 -4.94 -12.76 14.11
N ASN A 276 -4.79 -11.53 13.63
CA ASN A 276 -5.51 -10.36 14.15
C ASN A 276 -6.68 -10.05 13.22
N CYS A 277 -7.81 -10.72 13.41
CA CYS A 277 -9.00 -10.45 12.62
C CYS A 277 -9.79 -9.29 13.23
N PRO A 278 -9.91 -8.13 12.57
CA PRO A 278 -10.75 -7.04 13.05
C PRO A 278 -12.23 -7.40 12.96
N MET A 279 -12.98 -7.12 14.03
CA MET A 279 -14.44 -7.04 13.97
C MET A 279 -14.84 -5.67 13.41
N LEU A 280 -15.38 -5.64 12.20
CA LEU A 280 -15.73 -4.38 11.53
C LEU A 280 -17.10 -3.86 11.98
N PRO A 281 -17.28 -2.53 12.04
CA PRO A 281 -18.56 -1.93 12.38
C PRO A 281 -19.65 -2.30 11.36
N GLY A 282 -20.89 -2.29 11.85
CA GLY A 282 -22.12 -2.59 11.09
C GLY A 282 -22.31 -1.67 9.90
#